data_AF-A0AAD0QM03-F1
#
_entry.id   AF-A0AAD0QM03-F1
#
_cell.length_a   1.000
_cell.length_b   1.000
_cell.length_c   1.000
_cell.angle_alpha   90.00
_cell.angle_beta   90.00
_cell.angle_gamma   90.00
#
_symmetry.space_group_name_H-M   'P 1'
#
loop_
_entity.id
_entity.type
_entity.pdbx_description
1 polymer ?
#
loop_
_entity_poly.entity_id
_entity_poly.type
_entity_poly.pdbx_seq_one_letter_code
_entity_poly.pdbx_strand_id
1 'polypeptide(L)'
;MAASMREMSDRAARNEVIPAFQDAIRRLDPQTRSAGGPASPRLPGRGLEKMCAARETKVPDDVELDLFESLRGAEGTEVVTQADPCPGNVLVTEDHARFVDYEATSIHHPAVDVVNLVMPWSSCDGLVGVPAEFLDAVREGFLDGSRYAGSWLADEPMIGLAGTAATLQLTELSLDSLRRHHPNQRGDMARRAMVHRCTWAATHGVLTPVIADLCGRMTRRAVQDWGWSKHLTIANCFSHEKLRNQR
;
A
#
# COMPACT_ATOMS: atom_id res chain seq x y z
N MET A 1 13.03 -33.82 0.29
CA MET A 1 14.39 -33.38 0.70
C MET A 1 14.78 -32.03 0.09
N ALA A 2 14.66 -31.79 -1.23
CA ALA A 2 15.03 -30.51 -1.85
C ALA A 2 14.21 -29.28 -1.38
N ALA A 3 12.90 -29.43 -1.15
CA ALA A 3 12.04 -28.35 -0.63
C ALA A 3 12.43 -27.90 0.79
N SER A 4 12.71 -28.87 1.67
CA SER A 4 13.16 -28.64 3.05
C SER A 4 14.56 -27.98 3.11
N MET A 5 15.47 -28.35 2.20
CA MET A 5 16.79 -27.70 2.13
C MET A 5 16.70 -26.24 1.66
N ARG A 6 15.80 -25.93 0.71
CA ARG A 6 15.54 -24.54 0.28
C ARG A 6 14.82 -23.72 1.35
N GLU A 7 13.92 -24.32 2.13
CA GLU A 7 13.33 -23.67 3.31
C GLU A 7 14.35 -23.31 4.38
N MET A 8 15.29 -24.20 4.65
CA MET A 8 16.40 -23.90 5.53
C MET A 8 17.29 -22.79 4.97
N SER A 9 17.53 -22.78 3.66
CA SER A 9 18.32 -21.74 2.98
C SER A 9 17.66 -20.37 3.05
N ASP A 10 16.35 -20.26 2.74
CA ASP A 10 15.63 -18.98 2.75
C ASP A 10 15.49 -18.44 4.17
N ARG A 11 15.26 -19.33 5.15
CA ARG A 11 15.27 -18.96 6.57
C ARG A 11 16.66 -18.47 7.01
N ALA A 12 17.73 -19.12 6.57
CA ALA A 12 19.10 -18.71 6.88
C ALA A 12 19.42 -17.34 6.27
N ALA A 13 19.10 -17.13 4.98
CA ALA A 13 19.28 -15.85 4.30
C ALA A 13 18.51 -14.71 5.01
N ARG A 14 17.26 -14.95 5.41
CA ARG A 14 16.48 -13.98 6.17
C ARG A 14 17.12 -13.65 7.53
N ASN A 15 17.54 -14.69 8.26
CA ASN A 15 18.16 -14.53 9.58
C ASN A 15 19.50 -13.77 9.51
N GLU A 16 20.11 -13.67 8.33
CA GLU A 16 21.29 -12.83 8.07
C GLU A 16 20.91 -11.40 7.66
N VAL A 17 19.99 -11.26 6.68
CA VAL A 17 19.64 -9.97 6.08
C VAL A 17 18.90 -9.05 7.04
N ILE A 18 17.95 -9.56 7.82
CA ILE A 18 17.16 -8.74 8.76
C ILE A 18 18.07 -8.06 9.80
N PRO A 19 18.91 -8.79 10.56
CA PRO A 19 19.81 -8.15 11.52
C PRO A 19 20.79 -7.17 10.86
N ALA A 20 21.35 -7.53 9.69
CA ALA A 20 22.26 -6.66 8.96
C ALA A 20 21.59 -5.33 8.55
N PHE A 21 20.34 -5.39 8.08
CA PHE A 21 19.56 -4.20 7.74
C PHE A 21 19.24 -3.36 8.98
N GLN A 22 18.82 -3.97 10.09
CA GLN A 22 18.61 -3.27 11.37
C GLN A 22 19.86 -2.54 11.83
N ASP A 23 21.02 -3.21 11.76
CA ASP A 23 22.30 -2.62 12.15
C ASP A 23 22.71 -1.47 11.23
N ALA A 24 22.49 -1.60 9.92
CA ALA A 24 22.73 -0.53 8.96
C ALA A 24 21.88 0.72 9.28
N ILE A 25 20.59 0.53 9.53
CA ILE A 25 19.68 1.63 9.87
C ILE A 25 20.06 2.30 11.20
N ARG A 26 20.36 1.53 12.25
CA ARG A 26 20.82 2.08 13.55
C ARG A 26 22.13 2.85 13.44
N ARG A 27 23.03 2.47 12.53
CA ARG A 27 24.26 3.23 12.29
C ARG A 27 24.00 4.58 11.62
N LEU A 28 23.01 4.64 10.73
CA LEU A 28 22.62 5.86 10.01
C LEU A 28 21.81 6.82 10.89
N ASP A 29 20.87 6.28 11.68
CA ASP A 29 20.09 7.03 12.67
C ASP A 29 20.11 6.28 14.01
N PRO A 30 21.01 6.62 14.94
CA PRO A 30 21.10 5.96 16.24
C PRO A 30 19.85 6.14 17.13
N GLN A 31 18.98 7.11 16.83
CA GLN A 31 17.76 7.36 17.59
C GLN A 31 16.57 6.55 17.06
N THR A 32 16.70 5.96 15.86
CA THR A 32 15.64 5.14 15.31
C THR A 32 15.47 3.84 16.09
N ARG A 33 14.23 3.57 16.52
CA ARG A 33 13.88 2.36 17.26
C ARG A 33 13.44 1.20 16.35
N SER A 34 13.35 1.45 15.04
CA SER A 34 12.89 0.49 14.03
C SER A 34 13.64 0.70 12.73
N ALA A 35 13.81 -0.35 11.92
CA ALA A 35 14.50 -0.28 10.63
C ALA A 35 13.65 0.36 9.51
N GLY A 36 12.77 1.30 9.84
CA GLY A 36 11.66 1.69 8.98
C GLY A 36 10.58 0.60 8.99
N GLY A 37 9.33 1.02 9.05
CA GLY A 37 8.12 0.20 8.97
C GLY A 37 7.07 1.03 8.25
N PRO A 38 6.20 0.44 7.41
CA PRO A 38 5.26 1.13 6.53
C PRO A 38 4.14 1.88 7.26
N ALA A 39 4.12 1.84 8.59
CA ALA A 39 3.43 2.84 9.37
C ALA A 39 4.44 3.43 10.35
N SER A 40 4.85 4.69 10.14
CA SER A 40 4.89 5.57 11.31
C SER A 40 3.48 5.50 11.89
N PRO A 41 3.23 4.89 13.05
CA PRO A 41 1.86 4.63 13.54
C PRO A 41 1.05 5.92 13.67
N ARG A 42 1.78 7.04 13.80
CA ARG A 42 1.24 8.39 13.83
C ARG A 42 0.61 8.84 12.51
N LEU A 43 1.06 8.35 11.35
CA LEU A 43 0.51 8.76 10.05
C LEU A 43 -0.93 8.27 9.85
N PRO A 44 -1.26 6.97 10.04
CA PRO A 44 -2.64 6.53 10.02
C PRO A 44 -3.52 7.26 11.04
N GLY A 45 -3.02 7.47 12.27
CA GLY A 45 -3.75 8.23 13.30
C GLY A 45 -4.09 9.66 12.88
N ARG A 46 -3.12 10.43 12.36
CA ARG A 46 -3.38 11.78 11.82
C ARG A 46 -4.29 11.76 10.59
N GLY A 47 -4.19 10.71 9.77
CA GLY A 47 -5.09 10.49 8.65
C GLY A 47 -6.54 10.33 9.09
N LEU A 48 -6.77 9.57 10.17
CA LEU A 48 -8.07 9.40 10.80
C LEU A 48 -8.59 10.73 11.36
N GLU A 49 -7.75 11.51 12.03
CA GLU A 49 -8.08 12.86 12.51
C GLU A 49 -8.56 13.76 11.36
N LYS A 50 -7.81 13.81 10.26
CA LYS A 50 -8.19 14.60 9.07
C LYS A 50 -9.49 14.11 8.44
N MET A 51 -9.68 12.80 8.33
CA MET A 51 -10.92 12.22 7.81
C MET A 51 -12.12 12.60 8.66
N CYS A 52 -11.98 12.53 9.99
CA CYS A 52 -13.03 12.92 10.93
C CYS A 52 -13.32 14.42 10.89
N ALA A 53 -12.27 15.26 10.83
CA ALA A 53 -12.40 16.71 10.69
C ALA A 53 -13.12 17.10 9.39
N ALA A 54 -12.77 16.45 8.26
CA ALA A 54 -13.43 16.69 6.98
C ALA A 54 -14.92 16.31 6.95
N ARG A 55 -15.34 15.48 7.91
CA ARG A 55 -16.72 15.04 8.12
C ARG A 55 -17.40 15.71 9.30
N GLU A 56 -16.72 16.62 10.00
CA GLU A 56 -17.22 17.29 11.21
C GLU A 56 -17.68 16.29 12.29
N THR A 57 -16.97 15.16 12.42
CA THR A 57 -17.23 14.14 13.44
C THR A 57 -16.09 14.02 14.44
N LYS A 58 -16.39 13.55 15.65
CA LYS A 58 -15.37 13.22 16.65
C LYS A 58 -14.53 12.02 16.17
N VAL A 59 -13.22 12.06 16.45
CA VAL A 59 -12.35 10.90 16.32
C VAL A 59 -12.77 9.86 17.38
N PRO A 60 -13.06 8.61 16.98
CA PRO A 60 -13.37 7.56 17.95
C PRO A 60 -12.18 7.32 18.89
N ASP A 61 -12.46 6.84 20.10
CA ASP A 61 -11.41 6.29 20.97
C ASP A 61 -11.03 4.93 20.40
N ASP A 62 -9.91 4.88 19.67
CA ASP A 62 -9.76 3.91 18.59
C ASP A 62 -8.66 2.88 18.84
N VAL A 63 -9.04 1.81 19.53
CA VAL A 63 -8.22 0.59 19.69
C VAL A 63 -7.86 -0.02 18.34
N GLU A 64 -8.57 0.29 17.25
CA GLU A 64 -8.24 -0.21 15.91
C GLU A 64 -6.92 0.38 15.37
N LEU A 65 -6.52 1.59 15.81
CA LEU A 65 -5.23 2.16 15.43
C LEU A 65 -4.06 1.36 16.00
N ASP A 66 -4.22 0.78 17.21
CA ASP A 66 -3.19 -0.05 17.83
C ASP A 66 -2.96 -1.34 17.03
N LEU A 67 -3.96 -1.81 16.26
CA LEU A 67 -3.80 -2.99 15.41
C LEU A 67 -2.77 -2.78 14.31
N PHE A 68 -2.52 -1.54 13.86
CA PHE A 68 -1.49 -1.27 12.85
C PHE A 68 -0.07 -1.62 13.31
N GLU A 69 0.17 -1.74 14.62
CA GLU A 69 1.44 -2.25 15.14
C GLU A 69 1.73 -3.69 14.68
N SER A 70 0.70 -4.49 14.42
CA SER A 70 0.85 -5.86 13.89
C SER A 70 1.44 -5.88 12.46
N LEU A 71 1.35 -4.77 11.71
CA LEU A 71 1.96 -4.66 10.39
C LEU A 71 3.49 -4.61 10.44
N ARG A 72 4.10 -4.52 11.63
CA ARG A 72 5.55 -4.72 11.80
C ARG A 72 5.97 -6.17 11.53
N GLY A 73 5.04 -7.11 11.52
CA GLY A 73 5.32 -8.54 11.42
C GLY A 73 5.73 -9.15 12.76
N ALA A 74 5.62 -10.48 12.85
CA ALA A 74 6.01 -11.26 14.01
C ALA A 74 7.29 -12.04 13.73
N GLU A 75 8.18 -12.14 14.72
CA GLU A 75 9.51 -12.75 14.57
C GLU A 75 9.50 -14.02 13.72
N GLY A 76 10.27 -14.00 12.64
CA GLY A 76 10.40 -15.11 11.72
C GLY A 76 9.28 -15.21 10.67
N THR A 77 8.47 -14.17 10.50
CA THR A 77 7.48 -14.04 9.39
C THR A 77 7.61 -12.74 8.61
N GLU A 78 8.30 -11.75 9.19
CA GLU A 78 8.59 -10.47 8.58
C GLU A 78 9.54 -10.57 7.37
N VAL A 79 9.43 -9.57 6.50
CA VAL A 79 10.23 -9.41 5.29
C VAL A 79 10.95 -8.06 5.31
N VAL A 80 12.00 -7.94 4.50
CA VAL A 80 12.65 -6.65 4.21
C VAL A 80 12.49 -6.37 2.72
N THR A 81 11.76 -5.31 2.39
CA THR A 81 11.50 -4.91 1.00
C THR A 81 11.56 -3.40 0.86
N GLN A 82 11.49 -2.91 -0.38
CA GLN A 82 11.47 -1.48 -0.69
C GLN A 82 10.17 -0.80 -0.20
N ALA A 83 9.09 -1.56 0.02
CA ALA A 83 7.82 -1.15 0.63
C ALA A 83 7.01 -0.05 -0.08
N ASP A 84 7.48 0.48 -1.22
CA ASP A 84 6.76 1.45 -2.05
C ASP A 84 6.97 1.18 -3.56
N PRO A 85 6.49 0.03 -4.09
CA PRO A 85 6.73 -0.38 -5.47
C PRO A 85 5.80 0.37 -6.45
N CYS A 86 5.70 1.69 -6.32
CA CYS A 86 4.98 2.52 -7.28
C CYS A 86 5.68 2.47 -8.66
N PRO A 87 4.98 2.73 -9.79
CA PRO A 87 5.60 2.61 -11.12
C PRO A 87 6.81 3.53 -11.32
N GLY A 88 6.83 4.68 -10.62
CA GLY A 88 7.97 5.59 -10.63
C GLY A 88 9.23 5.01 -9.98
N ASN A 89 9.07 4.00 -9.13
CA ASN A 89 10.14 3.37 -8.36
C ASN A 89 10.59 2.03 -8.97
N VAL A 90 10.13 1.68 -10.16
CA VAL A 90 10.51 0.44 -10.86
C VAL A 90 11.14 0.76 -12.21
N LEU A 91 12.41 0.43 -12.36
CA LEU A 91 13.12 0.48 -13.63
C LEU A 91 13.03 -0.89 -14.30
N VAL A 92 12.33 -0.96 -15.42
CA VAL A 92 12.18 -2.19 -16.21
C VAL A 92 13.09 -2.13 -17.43
N THR A 93 13.87 -3.18 -17.64
CA THR A 93 14.69 -3.43 -18.83
C THR A 93 14.15 -4.66 -19.57
N GLU A 94 14.76 -5.06 -20.68
CA GLU A 94 14.30 -6.22 -21.48
C GLU A 94 14.28 -7.54 -20.69
N ASP A 95 15.20 -7.71 -19.75
CA ASP A 95 15.44 -8.97 -19.05
C ASP A 95 15.28 -8.89 -17.53
N HIS A 96 15.21 -7.70 -16.94
CA HIS A 96 15.06 -7.55 -15.50
C HIS A 96 14.34 -6.27 -15.06
N ALA A 97 13.78 -6.29 -13.85
CA ALA A 97 13.28 -5.11 -13.15
C ALA A 97 14.16 -4.80 -11.94
N ARG A 98 14.35 -3.51 -11.63
CA ARG A 98 15.03 -3.05 -10.42
C ARG A 98 14.18 -2.03 -9.70
N PHE A 99 14.08 -2.18 -8.39
CA PHE A 99 13.53 -1.14 -7.54
C PHE A 99 14.55 -0.01 -7.34
N VAL A 100 14.05 1.21 -7.30
CA VAL A 100 14.77 2.42 -6.88
C VAL A 100 13.97 3.11 -5.78
N ASP A 101 14.50 4.21 -5.26
CA ASP A 101 13.89 4.99 -4.18
C ASP A 101 13.58 4.15 -2.94
N TYR A 102 14.64 3.89 -2.17
CA TYR A 102 14.60 3.00 -1.00
C TYR A 102 14.21 3.73 0.30
N GLU A 103 13.63 4.94 0.23
CA GLU A 103 13.29 5.73 1.42
C GLU A 103 12.23 5.07 2.30
N ALA A 104 11.35 4.24 1.72
CA ALA A 104 10.32 3.48 2.42
C ALA A 104 10.79 2.08 2.87
N THR A 105 12.03 1.69 2.56
CA THR A 105 12.55 0.35 2.85
C THR A 105 12.43 0.04 4.33
N SER A 106 11.87 -1.12 4.63
CA SER A 106 11.45 -1.43 5.98
C SER A 106 11.39 -2.91 6.27
N ILE A 107 11.37 -3.26 7.57
CA ILE A 107 11.01 -4.59 8.05
C ILE A 107 9.53 -4.59 8.42
N HIS A 108 8.75 -5.49 7.84
CA HIS A 108 7.30 -5.49 8.04
C HIS A 108 6.62 -6.83 7.72
N HIS A 109 5.30 -6.89 7.99
CA HIS A 109 4.44 -7.99 7.61
C HIS A 109 4.22 -8.03 6.08
N PRO A 110 4.34 -9.19 5.40
CA PRO A 110 4.22 -9.30 3.93
C PRO A 110 2.95 -8.67 3.32
N ALA A 111 1.88 -8.57 4.10
CA ALA A 111 0.63 -7.90 3.70
C ALA A 111 0.83 -6.46 3.18
N VAL A 112 1.87 -5.76 3.66
CA VAL A 112 2.22 -4.40 3.22
C VAL A 112 2.64 -4.38 1.76
N ASP A 113 3.39 -5.39 1.31
CA ASP A 113 3.75 -5.51 -0.10
C ASP A 113 2.59 -6.06 -0.92
N VAL A 114 1.90 -7.08 -0.39
CA VAL A 114 0.76 -7.73 -1.06
C VAL A 114 -0.38 -6.74 -1.33
N VAL A 115 -0.61 -5.75 -0.47
CA VAL A 115 -1.65 -4.76 -0.73
C VAL A 115 -1.36 -3.93 -1.98
N ASN A 116 -0.09 -3.71 -2.34
CA ASN A 116 0.30 -3.07 -3.59
C ASN A 116 0.08 -3.93 -4.83
N LEU A 117 -0.27 -5.21 -4.67
CA LEU A 117 -0.71 -6.10 -5.75
C LEU A 117 -2.24 -6.06 -5.92
N VAL A 118 -3.00 -6.14 -4.83
CA VAL A 118 -4.49 -6.24 -4.87
C VAL A 118 -5.18 -4.88 -4.92
N MET A 119 -4.53 -3.85 -4.40
CA MET A 119 -4.89 -2.43 -4.56
C MET A 119 -3.65 -1.72 -5.14
N PRO A 120 -3.41 -1.86 -6.47
CA PRO A 120 -2.18 -1.43 -7.12
C PRO A 120 -1.73 -0.04 -6.70
N TRP A 121 -0.45 0.09 -6.37
CA TRP A 121 0.18 1.36 -6.01
C TRP A 121 -0.55 2.08 -4.88
N SER A 122 -0.92 1.31 -3.86
CA SER A 122 -1.68 1.74 -2.69
C SER A 122 -1.09 2.96 -1.98
N SER A 123 0.23 3.13 -2.07
CA SER A 123 1.04 4.21 -1.50
C SER A 123 1.22 5.44 -2.41
N CYS A 124 0.80 5.40 -3.67
CA CYS A 124 1.07 6.49 -4.63
C CYS A 124 -0.09 7.49 -4.74
N ASP A 125 0.17 8.80 -4.79
CA ASP A 125 -0.90 9.79 -5.01
C ASP A 125 -1.64 9.64 -6.35
N GLY A 126 -1.00 9.06 -7.37
CA GLY A 126 -1.49 9.03 -8.76
C GLY A 126 -2.07 7.68 -9.22
N LEU A 127 -2.90 7.01 -8.42
CA LEU A 127 -3.52 5.74 -8.86
C LEU A 127 -4.31 5.94 -10.15
N VAL A 128 -3.97 5.15 -11.15
CA VAL A 128 -4.73 4.97 -12.38
C VAL A 128 -5.27 3.55 -12.42
N GLY A 129 -6.44 3.38 -13.01
CA GLY A 129 -6.96 2.06 -13.30
C GLY A 129 -5.97 1.31 -14.21
N VAL A 130 -5.93 0.01 -14.06
CA VAL A 130 -5.18 -0.89 -14.95
C VAL A 130 -6.13 -1.95 -15.51
N PRO A 131 -5.85 -2.50 -16.71
CA PRO A 131 -6.61 -3.63 -17.24
C PRO A 131 -6.54 -4.84 -16.30
N ALA A 132 -7.61 -5.64 -16.26
CA ALA A 132 -7.66 -6.83 -15.41
C ALA A 132 -6.57 -7.84 -15.81
N GLU A 133 -6.30 -7.96 -17.11
CA GLU A 133 -5.29 -8.87 -17.67
C GLU A 133 -3.87 -8.50 -17.20
N PHE A 134 -3.60 -7.21 -16.98
CA PHE A 134 -2.34 -6.75 -16.40
C PHE A 134 -2.22 -7.19 -14.95
N LEU A 135 -3.29 -7.08 -14.17
CA LEU A 135 -3.30 -7.51 -12.77
C LEU A 135 -3.15 -9.02 -12.64
N ASP A 136 -3.81 -9.78 -13.51
CA ASP A 136 -3.68 -11.23 -13.54
C ASP A 136 -2.22 -11.64 -13.83
N ALA A 137 -1.58 -11.03 -14.83
CA ALA A 137 -0.18 -11.31 -15.16
C ALA A 137 0.80 -10.94 -14.02
N VAL A 138 0.59 -9.80 -13.35
CA VAL A 138 1.43 -9.41 -12.18
C VAL A 138 1.21 -10.39 -11.02
N ARG A 139 -0.04 -10.83 -10.80
CA ARG A 139 -0.37 -11.80 -9.75
C ARG A 139 0.24 -13.18 -10.02
N GLU A 140 0.18 -13.65 -11.26
CA GLU A 140 0.84 -14.90 -11.68
C GLU A 140 2.35 -14.82 -11.48
N GLY A 141 2.99 -13.73 -11.94
CA GLY A 141 4.43 -13.53 -11.74
C GLY A 141 4.83 -13.47 -10.26
N PHE A 142 3.99 -12.89 -9.39
CA PHE A 142 4.21 -12.89 -7.94
C PHE A 142 4.11 -14.30 -7.33
N LEU A 143 3.10 -15.08 -7.73
CA LEU A 143 2.91 -16.46 -7.30
C LEU A 143 4.08 -17.36 -7.73
N ASP A 144 4.58 -17.18 -8.95
CA ASP A 144 5.71 -17.92 -9.48
C ASP A 144 7.05 -17.49 -8.85
N GLY A 145 7.16 -16.21 -8.46
CA GLY A 145 8.36 -15.63 -7.89
C GLY A 145 8.68 -16.06 -6.45
N SER A 146 7.69 -16.54 -5.69
CA SER A 146 7.88 -16.97 -4.30
C SER A 146 6.94 -18.10 -3.89
N ARG A 147 7.48 -19.18 -3.30
CA ARG A 147 6.64 -20.26 -2.75
C ARG A 147 5.74 -19.82 -1.58
N TYR A 148 6.06 -18.69 -0.95
CA TYR A 148 5.27 -18.13 0.16
C TYR A 148 4.14 -17.22 -0.35
N ALA A 149 4.18 -16.81 -1.62
CA ALA A 149 3.22 -15.88 -2.20
C ALA A 149 1.77 -16.33 -2.01
N GLY A 150 1.49 -17.64 -2.19
CA GLY A 150 0.16 -18.20 -1.97
C GLY A 150 -0.33 -18.00 -0.53
N SER A 151 0.52 -18.24 0.47
CA SER A 151 0.17 -18.02 1.88
C SER A 151 -0.01 -16.54 2.22
N TRP A 152 0.81 -15.67 1.65
CA TRP A 152 0.70 -14.22 1.87
C TRP A 152 -0.57 -13.64 1.25
N LEU A 153 -0.95 -14.12 0.06
CA LEU A 153 -2.20 -13.74 -0.61
C LEU A 153 -3.47 -14.24 0.07
N ALA A 154 -3.36 -15.32 0.87
CA ALA A 154 -4.49 -15.89 1.59
C ALA A 154 -4.80 -15.17 2.91
N ASP A 155 -3.91 -14.29 3.39
CA ASP A 155 -4.08 -13.55 4.64
C ASP A 155 -4.92 -12.27 4.45
N GLU A 156 -6.18 -12.47 4.04
CA GLU A 156 -7.12 -11.38 3.76
C GLU A 156 -7.26 -10.37 4.90
N PRO A 157 -7.35 -10.77 6.19
CA PRO A 157 -7.45 -9.81 7.30
C PRO A 157 -6.24 -8.87 7.38
N MET A 158 -5.03 -9.38 7.23
CA MET A 158 -3.82 -8.55 7.28
C MET A 158 -3.66 -7.69 6.03
N ILE A 159 -4.06 -8.19 4.86
CA ILE A 159 -4.11 -7.39 3.62
C ILE A 159 -5.10 -6.23 3.79
N GLY A 160 -6.28 -6.50 4.37
CA GLY A 160 -7.27 -5.50 4.72
C GLY A 160 -6.71 -4.42 5.64
N LEU A 161 -6.02 -4.83 6.71
CA LEU A 161 -5.36 -3.92 7.66
C LEU A 161 -4.30 -3.05 6.98
N ALA A 162 -3.44 -3.64 6.13
CA ALA A 162 -2.43 -2.93 5.38
C ALA A 162 -3.04 -1.88 4.43
N GLY A 163 -4.13 -2.22 3.74
CA GLY A 163 -4.82 -1.29 2.84
C GLY A 163 -5.54 -0.16 3.57
N THR A 164 -6.10 -0.44 4.75
CA THR A 164 -6.66 0.61 5.61
C THR A 164 -5.56 1.56 6.10
N ALA A 165 -4.40 1.04 6.54
CA ALA A 165 -3.26 1.86 6.94
C ALA A 165 -2.75 2.77 5.81
N ALA A 166 -2.54 2.20 4.60
CA ALA A 166 -2.13 2.96 3.41
C ALA A 166 -3.14 4.05 3.04
N THR A 167 -4.45 3.74 3.14
CA THR A 167 -5.52 4.71 2.87
C THR A 167 -5.47 5.89 3.84
N LEU A 168 -5.27 5.65 5.13
CA LEU A 168 -5.17 6.71 6.13
C LEU A 168 -3.88 7.52 5.98
N GLN A 169 -2.75 6.88 5.69
CA GLN A 169 -1.49 7.58 5.42
C GLN A 169 -1.63 8.55 4.25
N LEU A 170 -2.25 8.13 3.14
CA LEU A 170 -2.48 9.04 2.02
C LEU A 170 -3.54 10.10 2.31
N THR A 171 -4.54 9.78 3.13
CA THR A 171 -5.48 10.78 3.63
C THR A 171 -4.74 11.89 4.37
N GLU A 172 -3.79 11.52 5.23
CA GLU A 172 -2.95 12.47 5.95
C GLU A 172 -2.14 13.36 4.99
N LEU A 173 -1.51 12.76 3.99
CA LEU A 173 -0.62 13.50 3.08
C LEU A 173 -1.38 14.40 2.10
N SER A 174 -2.57 13.98 1.64
CA SER A 174 -3.14 14.52 0.40
C SER A 174 -4.54 15.12 0.55
N LEU A 175 -5.34 14.78 1.56
CA LEU A 175 -6.76 15.16 1.63
C LEU A 175 -6.99 16.69 1.52
N ASP A 176 -6.34 17.47 2.37
CA ASP A 176 -6.57 18.93 2.43
C ASP A 176 -6.07 19.66 1.18
N SER A 177 -5.01 19.15 0.55
CA SER A 177 -4.51 19.67 -0.71
C SER A 177 -5.51 19.42 -1.84
N LEU A 178 -6.01 18.17 -1.93
CA LEU A 178 -6.98 17.76 -2.94
C LEU A 178 -8.32 18.48 -2.80
N ARG A 179 -8.73 18.85 -1.59
CA ARG A 179 -9.96 19.63 -1.35
C ARG A 179 -9.87 21.08 -1.80
N ARG A 180 -8.72 21.75 -1.57
CA ARG A 180 -8.58 23.20 -1.77
C ARG A 180 -8.35 23.65 -3.21
N HIS A 181 -7.72 22.82 -4.04
CA HIS A 181 -7.25 23.26 -5.36
C HIS A 181 -8.27 22.98 -6.47
N HIS A 182 -8.33 23.86 -7.47
CA HIS A 182 -8.99 23.52 -8.74
C HIS A 182 -8.22 22.35 -9.40
N PRO A 183 -8.91 21.27 -9.81
CA PRO A 183 -8.23 20.07 -10.29
C PRO A 183 -7.55 20.36 -11.63
N ASN A 184 -6.23 20.23 -11.66
CA ASN A 184 -5.54 19.85 -12.90
C ASN A 184 -5.68 18.33 -13.10
N GLN A 185 -5.22 17.81 -14.24
CA GLN A 185 -5.32 16.38 -14.56
C GLN A 185 -4.74 15.47 -13.44
N ARG A 186 -3.62 15.86 -12.83
CA ARG A 186 -2.99 15.11 -11.74
C ARG A 186 -3.84 15.12 -10.46
N GLY A 187 -4.41 16.27 -10.10
CA GLY A 187 -5.31 16.41 -8.96
C GLY A 187 -6.59 15.60 -9.13
N ASP A 188 -7.12 15.50 -10.35
CA ASP A 188 -8.31 14.67 -10.61
C ASP A 188 -8.02 13.17 -10.47
N MET A 189 -6.85 12.71 -10.94
CA MET A 189 -6.41 11.32 -10.73
C MET A 189 -6.26 11.01 -9.24
N ALA A 190 -5.63 11.90 -8.48
CA ALA A 190 -5.44 11.72 -7.03
C ALA A 190 -6.75 11.72 -6.23
N ARG A 191 -7.74 12.51 -6.65
CA ARG A 191 -9.10 12.45 -6.07
C ARG A 191 -9.76 11.10 -6.29
N ARG A 192 -9.71 10.58 -7.53
CA ARG A 192 -10.25 9.25 -7.87
C ARG A 192 -9.54 8.14 -7.12
N ALA A 193 -8.21 8.25 -6.97
CA ALA A 193 -7.39 7.35 -6.18
C ALA A 193 -7.86 7.31 -4.71
N MET A 194 -8.07 8.47 -4.10
CA MET A 194 -8.57 8.57 -2.73
C MET A 194 -9.95 7.92 -2.56
N VAL A 195 -10.88 8.18 -3.49
CA VAL A 195 -12.23 7.58 -3.48
C VAL A 195 -12.14 6.06 -3.59
N HIS A 196 -11.31 5.56 -4.51
CA HIS A 196 -11.10 4.13 -4.71
C HIS A 196 -10.56 3.46 -3.45
N ARG A 197 -9.51 4.02 -2.84
CA ARG A 197 -8.89 3.50 -1.61
C ARG A 197 -9.85 3.48 -0.42
N CYS A 198 -10.59 4.58 -0.22
CA CYS A 198 -11.62 4.63 0.83
C CYS A 198 -12.71 3.58 0.58
N THR A 199 -13.11 3.35 -0.68
CA THR A 199 -14.08 2.30 -1.03
C THR A 199 -13.51 0.91 -0.75
N TRP A 200 -12.24 0.69 -1.10
CA TRP A 200 -11.55 -0.57 -0.89
C TRP A 200 -11.40 -0.88 0.61
N ALA A 201 -10.92 0.08 1.41
CA ALA A 201 -10.79 -0.07 2.86
C ALA A 201 -12.14 -0.29 3.55
N ALA A 202 -13.20 0.37 3.07
CA ALA A 202 -14.57 0.13 3.57
C ALA A 202 -15.07 -1.30 3.32
N THR A 203 -14.52 -1.98 2.32
CA THR A 203 -14.92 -3.33 1.93
C THR A 203 -14.05 -4.41 2.60
N HIS A 204 -12.74 -4.16 2.74
CA HIS A 204 -11.77 -5.16 3.17
C HIS A 204 -11.22 -4.93 4.59
N GLY A 205 -11.54 -3.80 5.23
CA GLY A 205 -11.07 -3.44 6.57
C GLY A 205 -11.75 -4.22 7.70
N VAL A 206 -11.77 -5.56 7.64
CA VAL A 206 -12.48 -6.44 8.58
C VAL A 206 -11.94 -6.38 10.02
N LEU A 207 -10.64 -6.10 10.18
CA LEU A 207 -10.00 -5.92 11.49
C LEU A 207 -10.22 -4.50 12.06
N THR A 208 -10.66 -3.57 11.22
CA THR A 208 -10.85 -2.15 11.55
C THR A 208 -12.25 -1.68 11.15
N PRO A 209 -13.33 -2.29 11.68
CA PRO A 209 -14.69 -2.04 11.21
C PRO A 209 -15.15 -0.59 11.40
N VAL A 210 -14.71 0.10 12.46
CA VAL A 210 -15.06 1.50 12.70
C VAL A 210 -14.38 2.40 11.66
N ILE A 211 -13.10 2.19 11.41
CA ILE A 211 -12.35 2.91 10.37
C ILE A 211 -12.92 2.59 8.98
N ALA A 212 -13.27 1.33 8.70
CA ALA A 212 -13.88 0.91 7.44
C ALA A 212 -15.20 1.65 7.16
N ASP A 213 -16.09 1.75 8.16
CA ASP A 213 -17.33 2.53 8.07
C ASP A 213 -17.06 4.03 7.86
N LEU A 214 -16.04 4.59 8.51
CA LEU A 214 -15.59 5.97 8.26
C LEU A 214 -15.11 6.17 6.82
N CYS A 215 -14.30 5.26 6.28
CA CYS A 215 -13.88 5.25 4.88
C CYS A 215 -15.08 5.17 3.92
N GLY A 216 -16.10 4.37 4.24
CA GLY A 216 -17.34 4.27 3.47
C GLY A 216 -18.14 5.58 3.46
N ARG A 217 -18.24 6.25 4.62
CA ARG A 217 -18.86 7.58 4.73
C ARG A 217 -18.05 8.66 4.02
N MET A 218 -16.72 8.58 4.10
CA MET A 218 -15.80 9.50 3.46
C MET A 218 -15.94 9.43 1.93
N THR A 219 -16.03 8.21 1.39
CA THR A 219 -16.34 7.96 -0.02
C THR A 219 -17.63 8.66 -0.45
N ARG A 220 -18.71 8.50 0.33
CA ARG A 220 -20.00 9.16 0.05
C ARG A 220 -19.88 10.68 0.06
N ARG A 221 -19.23 11.26 1.08
CA ARG A 221 -18.98 12.72 1.16
C ARG A 221 -18.21 13.22 -0.06
N ALA A 222 -17.12 12.56 -0.42
CA ALA A 222 -16.28 12.98 -1.55
C ALA A 222 -17.05 12.97 -2.88
N VAL A 223 -17.87 11.94 -3.11
CA VAL A 223 -18.64 11.82 -4.36
C VAL A 223 -19.84 12.77 -4.39
N GLN A 224 -20.64 12.81 -3.32
CA GLN A 224 -21.92 13.53 -3.30
C GLN A 224 -21.74 15.02 -3.07
N ASP A 225 -20.83 15.40 -2.17
CA ASP A 225 -20.74 16.79 -1.70
C ASP A 225 -19.57 17.53 -2.33
N TRP A 226 -18.49 16.84 -2.69
CA TRP A 226 -17.32 17.44 -3.35
C TRP A 226 -17.27 17.17 -4.85
N GLY A 227 -18.16 16.32 -5.37
CA GLY A 227 -18.24 16.00 -6.79
C GLY A 227 -17.06 15.19 -7.34
N TRP A 228 -16.34 14.45 -6.49
CA TRP A 228 -15.24 13.61 -6.93
C TRP A 228 -15.76 12.38 -7.68
N SER A 229 -15.04 11.94 -8.71
CA SER A 229 -15.44 10.76 -9.48
C SER A 229 -15.18 9.47 -8.70
N LYS A 230 -16.13 8.53 -8.78
CA LYS A 230 -16.02 7.17 -8.24
C LYS A 230 -15.24 6.20 -9.14
N HIS A 231 -14.92 6.61 -10.36
CA HIS A 231 -14.29 5.74 -11.36
C HIS A 231 -12.83 6.13 -11.59
N LEU A 232 -11.94 5.14 -11.43
CA LEU A 232 -10.55 5.25 -11.87
C LEU A 232 -10.49 5.38 -13.38
N THR A 233 -9.60 6.24 -13.87
CA THR A 233 -9.27 6.32 -15.30
C THR A 233 -8.19 5.29 -15.60
N ILE A 234 -8.39 4.45 -16.62
CA ILE A 234 -7.33 3.56 -17.08
C ILE A 234 -6.17 4.40 -17.62
N ALA A 235 -4.94 4.05 -17.25
CA ALA A 235 -3.77 4.77 -17.73
C ALA A 235 -3.70 4.78 -19.27
N ASN A 236 -3.36 5.92 -19.86
CA ASN A 236 -3.26 6.05 -21.33
C ASN A 236 -2.22 5.13 -21.97
N CYS A 237 -1.23 4.63 -21.21
CA CYS A 237 -0.28 3.64 -21.72
C CYS A 237 -0.94 2.27 -22.00
N PHE A 238 -2.13 2.01 -21.46
CA PHE A 238 -2.93 0.83 -21.74
C PHE A 238 -4.04 1.08 -22.78
N SER A 239 -4.20 2.29 -23.31
CA SER A 239 -5.23 2.56 -24.31
C SER A 239 -4.84 2.06 -25.71
N HIS A 240 -5.76 1.37 -26.38
CA HIS A 240 -5.54 0.70 -27.68
C HIS A 240 -5.02 1.61 -28.80
N GLU A 241 -5.20 2.94 -28.71
CA GLU A 241 -4.73 3.89 -29.72
C GLU A 241 -3.20 3.94 -29.84
N LYS A 242 -2.43 3.64 -28.78
CA LYS A 242 -0.96 3.61 -28.85
C LYS A 242 -0.38 2.24 -29.23
N LEU A 243 -1.07 1.14 -28.92
CA LEU A 243 -0.65 -0.21 -29.30
C LEU A 243 -0.71 -0.47 -30.81
N ARG A 244 -1.53 0.31 -31.55
CA ARG A 244 -1.58 0.26 -33.03
C ARG A 244 -0.44 1.02 -33.71
N ASN A 245 0.17 2.01 -33.06
CA ASN A 245 1.24 2.83 -33.63
C ASN A 245 2.65 2.31 -33.30
N GLN A 246 2.74 1.11 -32.72
CA GLN A 246 4.00 0.43 -32.38
C GLN A 246 4.17 -0.92 -33.11
N ARG A 247 3.34 -1.20 -34.12
CA ARG A 247 3.50 -2.34 -35.03
C ARG A 247 3.84 -1.85 -36.44
#